data_AF-A0A4U0NK36-F1
#
_entry.id   AF-A0A4U0NK36-F1
#
_cell.length_a   1.000
_cell.length_b   1.000
_cell.length_c   1.000
_cell.angle_alpha   90.00
_cell.angle_beta   90.00
_cell.angle_gamma   90.00
#
_symmetry.space_group_name_H-M   'P 1'
#
loop_
_entity.id
_entity.type
_entity.pdbx_description
1 polymer ?
#
loop_
_entity_poly.entity_id
_entity_poly.type
_entity_poly.pdbx_seq_one_letter_code
_entity_poly.pdbx_strand_id
1 'polypeptide(L)'
;MDDLLYKLVSAVVTGVLIALVGAMSMAARRRRVAREEAAAPAPVEDRSQILLRQARELDDRRDELAAQDRQAEALAQAREAADLWRELTRVRPGRFHAERRAALGRLSELLADMGQGDQAARVRQEAAGLS
;
A
#
# COMPACT_ATOMS: atom_id res chain seq x y z
N MET A 1 41.05 -4.14 61.37
CA MET A 1 39.67 -3.66 61.12
C MET A 1 39.36 -3.72 59.62
N ASP A 2 39.83 -4.77 58.93
CA ASP A 2 40.09 -4.71 57.47
C ASP A 2 39.30 -5.78 56.69
N ASP A 3 38.88 -6.87 57.35
CA ASP A 3 38.18 -7.99 56.72
C ASP A 3 36.71 -7.66 56.37
N LEU A 4 36.02 -6.93 57.26
CA LEU A 4 34.63 -6.51 57.05
C LEU A 4 34.51 -5.47 55.93
N LEU A 5 35.49 -4.55 55.85
CA LEU A 5 35.59 -3.53 54.80
C LEU A 5 35.87 -4.19 53.43
N TYR A 6 36.80 -5.15 53.37
CA TYR A 6 37.09 -5.88 52.12
C TYR A 6 35.88 -6.69 51.62
N LYS A 7 35.14 -7.33 52.52
CA LYS A 7 33.94 -8.11 52.14
C LYS A 7 32.80 -7.23 51.61
N LEU A 8 32.59 -6.06 52.22
CA LEU A 8 31.61 -5.07 51.74
C LEU A 8 31.99 -4.50 50.37
N VAL A 9 33.26 -4.12 50.18
CA VAL A 9 33.76 -3.60 48.91
C VAL A 9 33.66 -4.67 47.81
N SER A 10 34.04 -5.92 48.09
CA SER A 10 33.96 -7.02 47.12
C SER A 10 32.52 -7.34 46.70
N ALA A 11 31.57 -7.33 47.64
CA ALA A 11 30.16 -7.55 47.32
C ALA A 11 29.57 -6.43 46.43
N VAL A 12 29.93 -5.17 46.71
CA VAL A 12 29.49 -4.03 45.89
C VAL A 12 30.10 -4.09 44.49
N VAL A 13 31.41 -4.35 44.39
CA VAL A 13 32.11 -4.47 43.10
C VAL A 13 31.53 -5.62 42.28
N THR A 14 31.24 -6.76 42.90
CA THR A 14 30.64 -7.91 42.22
C THR A 14 29.22 -7.60 41.73
N GLY A 15 28.40 -6.93 42.54
CA GLY A 15 27.05 -6.51 42.14
C GLY A 15 27.06 -5.52 40.96
N VAL A 16 27.99 -4.55 40.98
CA VAL A 16 28.17 -3.57 39.91
C VAL A 16 28.64 -4.24 38.62
N LEU A 17 29.56 -5.20 38.70
CA LEU A 17 30.03 -5.97 37.53
C LEU A 17 28.91 -6.80 36.91
N ILE A 18 28.10 -7.50 37.72
CA ILE A 18 26.96 -8.28 37.23
C ILE A 18 25.93 -7.37 36.55
N ALA A 19 25.62 -6.22 37.15
CA ALA A 19 24.70 -5.24 36.56
C ALA A 19 25.22 -4.65 35.24
N LEU A 20 26.51 -4.33 35.16
CA LEU A 20 27.14 -3.82 33.93
C LEU A 20 27.12 -4.84 32.80
N VAL A 21 27.43 -6.10 33.08
CA VAL A 21 27.39 -7.18 32.08
C VAL A 21 25.97 -7.44 31.59
N GLY A 22 24.97 -7.37 32.48
CA GLY A 22 23.54 -7.46 32.14
C GLY A 22 23.08 -6.29 31.26
N ALA A 23 23.50 -5.07 31.59
CA ALA A 23 23.19 -3.86 30.82
C ALA A 23 23.84 -3.87 29.42
N MET A 24 25.11 -4.29 29.31
CA MET A 24 25.79 -4.46 28.02
C MET A 24 25.11 -5.51 27.15
N SER A 25 24.64 -6.61 27.74
CA SER A 25 23.93 -7.69 27.03
C SER A 25 22.54 -7.28 26.55
N MET A 26 21.81 -6.44 27.29
CA MET A 26 20.53 -5.87 26.83
C MET A 26 20.73 -4.81 25.73
N ALA A 27 21.75 -3.96 25.86
CA ALA A 27 22.06 -2.92 24.87
C ALA A 27 22.53 -3.53 23.53
N ALA A 28 23.30 -4.62 23.57
CA ALA A 28 23.73 -5.34 22.37
C ALA A 28 22.56 -6.07 21.67
N ARG A 29 21.59 -6.58 22.44
CA ARG A 29 20.40 -7.28 21.91
C ARG A 29 19.46 -6.31 21.18
N ARG A 30 19.25 -5.10 21.70
CA ARG A 30 18.46 -4.04 21.03
C ARG A 30 19.07 -3.56 19.71
N ARG A 31 20.41 -3.55 19.61
CA ARG A 31 21.11 -3.12 18.38
C ARG A 31 21.07 -4.16 17.26
N ARG A 32 20.89 -5.45 17.57
CA ARG A 32 20.72 -6.51 16.56
C ARG A 32 19.31 -6.53 16.01
N VAL A 33 18.30 -6.45 16.88
CA VAL A 33 16.88 -6.38 16.47
C VAL A 33 16.61 -5.15 15.60
N ALA A 34 17.12 -3.96 15.97
CA ALA A 34 16.93 -2.75 15.17
C ALA A 34 17.65 -2.78 13.81
N ARG A 35 18.76 -3.53 13.68
CA ARG A 35 19.46 -3.69 12.39
C ARG A 35 18.81 -4.76 11.53
N GLU A 36 18.21 -5.79 12.13
CA GLU A 36 17.43 -6.82 11.42
C GLU A 36 16.08 -6.26 10.95
N GLU A 37 15.42 -5.41 11.76
CA GLU A 37 14.19 -4.70 11.37
C GLU A 37 14.46 -3.59 10.34
N ALA A 38 15.59 -2.88 10.41
CA ALA A 38 15.98 -1.89 9.39
C ALA A 38 16.60 -2.53 8.12
N ALA A 39 16.97 -3.81 8.18
CA ALA A 39 17.39 -4.61 7.03
C ALA A 39 16.24 -5.45 6.44
N ALA A 40 15.05 -5.40 7.04
CA ALA A 40 13.85 -5.83 6.35
C ALA A 40 13.73 -4.93 5.10
N PRO A 41 13.69 -5.50 3.88
CA PRO A 41 13.40 -4.68 2.71
C PRO A 41 12.13 -3.90 3.02
N ALA A 42 12.15 -2.57 2.78
CA ALA A 42 10.94 -1.75 2.82
C ALA A 42 9.80 -2.57 2.19
N PRO A 43 8.62 -2.67 2.84
CA PRO A 43 7.57 -3.60 2.43
C PRO A 43 7.44 -3.47 0.93
N VAL A 44 7.86 -4.52 0.20
CA VAL A 44 7.94 -4.48 -1.25
C VAL A 44 6.52 -4.21 -1.67
N GLU A 45 6.23 -2.96 -2.05
CA GLU A 45 4.86 -2.50 -2.08
C GLU A 45 4.14 -3.41 -3.07
N ASP A 46 3.17 -4.17 -2.55
CA ASP A 46 2.55 -5.25 -3.31
C ASP A 46 2.06 -4.63 -4.61
N ARG A 47 2.44 -5.20 -5.76
CA ARG A 47 2.07 -4.65 -7.07
C ARG A 47 0.58 -4.31 -7.13
N SER A 48 -0.27 -5.08 -6.45
CA SER A 48 -1.70 -4.78 -6.32
C SER A 48 -2.00 -3.47 -5.57
N GLN A 49 -1.24 -3.10 -4.55
CA GLN A 49 -1.38 -1.81 -3.86
C GLN A 49 -0.93 -0.64 -4.73
N ILE A 50 0.16 -0.79 -5.49
CA ILE A 50 0.62 0.24 -6.44
C ILE A 50 -0.45 0.49 -7.50
N LEU A 51 -0.95 -0.57 -8.14
CA LEU A 51 -2.01 -0.48 -9.15
C LEU A 51 -3.30 0.10 -8.57
N LEU A 52 -3.67 -0.28 -7.35
CA LEU A 52 -4.87 0.23 -6.66
C LEU A 52 -4.79 1.73 -6.42
N ARG A 53 -3.63 2.22 -5.96
CA ARG A 53 -3.42 3.65 -5.74
C ARG A 53 -3.54 4.42 -7.04
N GLN A 54 -2.85 3.97 -8.09
CA GLN A 54 -2.90 4.61 -9.40
C GLN A 54 -4.30 4.60 -10.01
N ALA A 55 -5.04 3.49 -9.91
CA ALA A 55 -6.41 3.43 -10.42
C ALA A 55 -7.34 4.44 -9.74
N ARG A 56 -7.22 4.60 -8.42
CA ARG A 56 -7.99 5.59 -7.65
C ARG A 56 -7.61 7.02 -8.03
N GLU A 57 -6.32 7.31 -8.16
CA GLU A 57 -5.85 8.64 -8.58
C GLU A 57 -6.41 9.03 -9.95
N LEU A 58 -6.44 8.10 -10.91
CA LEU A 58 -7.05 8.33 -12.22
C LEU A 58 -8.56 8.52 -12.13
N ASP A 59 -9.25 7.76 -11.28
CA ASP A 59 -10.68 7.91 -11.04
C ASP A 59 -11.02 9.29 -10.46
N ASP A 60 -10.24 9.75 -9.48
CA ASP A 60 -10.42 11.07 -8.84
C ASP A 60 -10.17 12.20 -9.84
N ARG A 61 -9.05 12.14 -10.59
CA ARG A 61 -8.77 13.11 -11.66
C ARG A 61 -9.84 13.15 -12.73
N ARG A 62 -10.38 11.98 -13.10
CA ARG A 62 -11.46 11.87 -14.07
C ARG A 62 -12.71 12.58 -13.58
N ASP A 63 -13.07 12.41 -12.30
CA ASP A 63 -14.21 13.11 -11.69
C ASP A 63 -13.97 14.63 -11.64
N GLU A 64 -12.77 15.07 -11.28
CA GLU A 64 -12.40 16.51 -11.32
C GLU A 64 -12.47 17.11 -12.72
N LEU A 65 -11.98 16.39 -13.74
CA LEU A 65 -12.01 16.85 -15.14
C LEU A 65 -13.44 16.90 -15.69
N ALA A 66 -14.27 15.90 -15.36
CA ALA A 66 -15.67 15.89 -15.75
C ALA A 66 -16.43 17.07 -15.13
N ALA A 67 -16.15 17.39 -13.86
CA ALA A 67 -16.72 18.57 -13.17
C ALA A 67 -16.27 19.92 -13.77
N GLN A 68 -15.16 19.93 -14.53
CA GLN A 68 -14.67 21.09 -15.27
C GLN A 68 -15.15 21.11 -16.74
N ASP A 69 -16.12 20.27 -17.11
CA ASP A 69 -16.59 20.06 -18.49
C ASP A 69 -15.47 19.60 -19.47
N ARG A 70 -14.35 19.09 -18.97
CA ARG A 70 -13.21 18.59 -19.76
C ARG A 70 -13.41 17.11 -20.12
N GLN A 71 -14.53 16.83 -20.77
CA GLN A 71 -15.03 15.48 -21.00
C GLN A 71 -14.06 14.58 -21.81
N ALA A 72 -13.29 15.14 -22.76
CA ALA A 72 -12.33 14.37 -23.55
C ALA A 72 -11.13 13.89 -22.71
N GLU A 73 -10.68 14.70 -21.75
CA GLU A 73 -9.59 14.36 -20.84
C GLU A 73 -10.08 13.40 -19.75
N ALA A 74 -11.29 13.63 -19.23
CA ALA A 74 -11.96 12.69 -18.35
C ALA A 74 -12.08 11.30 -18.99
N LEU A 75 -12.43 11.23 -20.28
CA LEU A 75 -12.50 9.99 -21.03
C LEU A 75 -11.13 9.28 -21.12
N ALA A 76 -10.03 10.03 -21.31
CA ALA A 76 -8.69 9.45 -21.32
C ALA A 76 -8.35 8.83 -19.95
N GLN A 77 -8.60 9.54 -18.86
CA GLN A 77 -8.36 9.04 -17.50
C GLN A 77 -9.25 7.82 -17.17
N ALA A 78 -10.51 7.81 -17.60
CA ALA A 78 -11.42 6.66 -17.42
C ALA A 78 -10.93 5.39 -18.13
N ARG A 79 -10.35 5.53 -19.34
CA ARG A 79 -9.77 4.40 -20.10
C ARG A 79 -8.58 3.80 -19.35
N GLU A 80 -7.66 4.64 -18.90
CA GLU A 80 -6.49 4.20 -18.13
C GLU A 80 -6.90 3.55 -16.80
N ALA A 81 -7.85 4.14 -16.07
CA ALA A 81 -8.38 3.55 -14.84
C ALA A 81 -8.99 2.17 -15.09
N ALA A 82 -9.82 2.01 -16.13
CA ALA A 82 -10.43 0.72 -16.48
C ALA A 82 -9.38 -0.36 -16.80
N ASP A 83 -8.29 0.02 -17.49
CA ASP A 83 -7.17 -0.89 -17.76
C ASP A 83 -6.43 -1.32 -16.49
N LEU A 84 -6.21 -0.40 -15.54
CA LEU A 84 -5.61 -0.72 -14.24
C LEU A 84 -6.51 -1.62 -13.40
N TRP A 85 -7.82 -1.35 -13.36
CA TRP A 85 -8.78 -2.21 -12.68
C TRP A 85 -8.84 -3.62 -13.30
N ARG A 86 -8.68 -3.74 -14.63
CA ARG A 86 -8.51 -5.02 -15.31
C ARG A 86 -7.23 -5.72 -14.84
N GLU A 87 -6.09 -5.03 -14.77
CA GLU A 87 -4.84 -5.61 -14.26
C GLU A 87 -4.98 -6.08 -12.81
N LEU A 88 -5.63 -5.29 -11.94
CA LEU A 88 -5.91 -5.65 -10.56
C LEU A 88 -6.71 -6.95 -10.43
N THR A 89 -7.76 -7.14 -11.25
CA THR A 89 -8.52 -8.41 -11.25
C THR A 89 -7.67 -9.61 -11.69
N ARG A 90 -6.61 -9.41 -12.48
CA ARG A 90 -5.67 -10.47 -12.88
C ARG A 90 -4.64 -10.75 -11.79
N VAL A 91 -4.10 -9.71 -11.14
CA VAL A 91 -3.12 -9.84 -10.04
C VAL A 91 -3.77 -10.44 -8.80
N ARG A 92 -5.04 -10.11 -8.54
CA ARG A 92 -5.84 -10.63 -7.43
C ARG A 92 -7.17 -11.21 -7.94
N PRO A 93 -7.18 -12.43 -8.48
CA PRO A 93 -8.40 -13.08 -8.96
C PRO A 93 -9.48 -13.13 -7.87
N GLY A 94 -10.73 -12.81 -8.23
CA GLY A 94 -11.86 -12.77 -7.30
C GLY A 94 -11.95 -11.51 -6.43
N ARG A 95 -11.02 -10.55 -6.59
CA ARG A 95 -11.10 -9.21 -5.98
C ARG A 95 -11.32 -8.16 -7.06
N PHE A 96 -11.79 -6.98 -6.66
CA PHE A 96 -11.89 -5.78 -7.49
C PHE A 96 -12.86 -5.84 -8.68
N HIS A 97 -13.71 -6.87 -8.79
CA HIS A 97 -14.70 -6.97 -9.87
C HIS A 97 -15.77 -5.88 -9.79
N ALA A 98 -16.18 -5.49 -8.57
CA ALA A 98 -17.15 -4.42 -8.38
C ALA A 98 -16.59 -3.06 -8.78
N GLU A 99 -15.35 -2.78 -8.37
CA GLU A 99 -14.61 -1.56 -8.69
C GLU A 99 -14.34 -1.46 -10.20
N ARG A 100 -13.92 -2.56 -10.84
CA ARG A 100 -13.78 -2.62 -12.29
C ARG A 100 -15.11 -2.37 -13.00
N ARG A 101 -16.22 -2.96 -12.52
CA ARG A 101 -17.55 -2.74 -13.09
C ARG A 101 -17.96 -1.27 -12.99
N ALA A 102 -17.68 -0.62 -11.85
CA ALA A 102 -17.94 0.80 -11.66
C ALA A 102 -17.10 1.67 -12.62
N ALA A 103 -15.80 1.39 -12.76
CA ALA A 103 -14.94 2.10 -13.69
C ALA A 103 -15.41 1.97 -15.15
N LEU A 104 -15.83 0.76 -15.57
CA LEU A 104 -16.42 0.54 -16.90
C LEU A 104 -17.76 1.27 -17.07
N GLY A 105 -18.60 1.33 -16.03
CA GLY A 105 -19.84 2.12 -16.07
C GLY A 105 -19.58 3.59 -16.37
N ARG A 106 -18.63 4.19 -15.64
CA ARG A 106 -18.24 5.60 -15.80
C ARG A 106 -17.58 5.85 -17.17
N LEU A 107 -16.76 4.93 -17.64
CA LEU A 107 -16.21 4.98 -19.00
C LEU A 107 -17.33 4.92 -20.06
N SER A 108 -18.34 4.06 -19.88
CA SER A 108 -19.47 3.98 -20.80
C SER A 108 -20.30 5.26 -20.83
N GLU A 109 -20.49 5.92 -19.70
CA GLU A 109 -21.24 7.19 -19.61
C GLU A 109 -20.51 8.28 -20.39
N LEU A 110 -19.21 8.46 -20.13
CA LEU A 110 -18.37 9.43 -20.86
C LEU A 110 -18.32 9.17 -22.37
N LEU A 111 -18.29 7.90 -22.79
CA LEU A 111 -18.37 7.55 -24.20
C LEU A 111 -19.72 7.93 -24.82
N ALA A 112 -20.81 7.74 -24.08
CA ALA A 112 -22.15 8.12 -24.55
C ALA A 112 -22.29 9.64 -24.71
N ASP A 113 -21.79 10.40 -23.73
CA ASP A 113 -21.79 11.86 -23.75
C ASP A 113 -20.97 12.43 -24.92
N MET A 114 -19.93 11.71 -25.35
CA MET A 114 -19.11 12.00 -26.53
C MET A 114 -19.73 11.55 -27.87
N GLY A 115 -20.96 11.04 -27.85
CA GLY A 115 -21.63 10.49 -29.03
C GLY A 115 -21.07 9.14 -29.53
N GLN A 116 -20.21 8.48 -28.74
CA GLN A 116 -19.60 7.19 -29.07
C GLN A 116 -20.45 6.01 -28.57
N GLY A 117 -21.74 5.99 -28.92
CA GLY A 117 -22.74 5.04 -28.41
C GLY A 117 -22.38 3.56 -28.60
N ASP A 118 -21.81 3.20 -29.75
CA ASP A 118 -21.40 1.81 -30.03
C ASP A 118 -20.27 1.34 -29.09
N GLN A 119 -19.31 2.22 -28.79
CA GLN A 119 -18.23 1.91 -27.85
C GLN A 119 -18.78 1.81 -26.42
N ALA A 120 -19.68 2.73 -26.04
CA ALA A 120 -20.35 2.70 -24.74
C ALA A 120 -21.09 1.35 -24.52
N ALA A 121 -21.85 0.89 -25.52
CA ALA A 121 -22.56 -0.38 -25.45
C ALA A 121 -21.63 -1.58 -25.23
N ARG A 122 -20.49 -1.61 -25.94
CA ARG A 122 -19.47 -2.66 -25.77
C ARG A 122 -18.89 -2.66 -24.35
N VAL A 123 -18.60 -1.48 -23.81
CA VAL A 123 -18.07 -1.34 -22.44
C VAL A 123 -19.10 -1.82 -21.40
N ARG A 124 -20.39 -1.51 -21.57
CA ARG A 124 -21.44 -2.05 -20.69
C ARG A 124 -21.54 -3.57 -20.77
N GLN A 125 -21.42 -4.13 -21.96
CA GLN A 125 -21.44 -5.59 -22.14
C GLN A 125 -20.25 -6.24 -21.43
N GLU A 126 -19.06 -5.65 -21.51
CA GLU A 126 -17.89 -6.09 -20.75
C GLU A 126 -18.17 -6.03 -19.24
N ALA A 127 -18.73 -4.93 -18.74
CA ALA A 127 -19.06 -4.75 -17.33
C ALA A 127 -20.10 -5.79 -16.84
N ALA A 128 -21.09 -6.12 -17.67
CA ALA A 128 -22.10 -7.14 -17.38
C ALA A 128 -21.53 -8.56 -17.36
N GLY A 129 -20.42 -8.81 -18.07
CA GLY A 129 -19.70 -10.07 -18.04
C GLY A 129 -18.86 -10.28 -16.78
N LEU A 130 -18.71 -9.25 -15.93
CA LEU A 130 -18.07 -9.38 -14.63
C LEU A 130 -19.11 -9.89 -13.63
N SER A 131 -18.99 -11.15 -13.23
CA SER A 131 -19.70 -11.75 -12.09
C SER A 131 -19.16 -11.22 -10.76
#